data_AF-A0A845X7N9-F1
#
_entry.id   AF-A0A845X7N9-F1
#
_cell.length_a   1.000
_cell.length_b   1.000
_cell.length_c   1.000
_cell.angle_alpha   90.00
_cell.angle_beta   90.00
_cell.angle_gamma   90.00
#
_symmetry.space_group_name_H-M   'P 1'
#
loop_
_entity.id
_entity.type
_entity.pdbx_description
1 polymer ?
#
loop_
_entity_poly.entity_id
_entity_poly.type
_entity_poly.pdbx_seq_one_letter_code
_entity_poly.pdbx_strand_id
1 'polypeptide(L)' 'MQWLEQVGQQRDWLWRGWQIRYSVGRVLSPQSPNAPPILLLHGFGAALEHWRHNIPV' A
#
# COMPACT_ATOMS: atom_id res chain seq x y z
N MET A 1 -4.48 -9.82 14.36
CA MET A 1 -3.83 -10.51 13.23
C MET A 1 -4.46 -10.20 11.87
N GLN A 2 -5.75 -9.84 11.78
CA GLN A 2 -6.45 -9.43 10.53
C GLN A 2 -6.01 -8.08 9.91
N TRP A 3 -5.29 -7.24 10.67
CA TRP A 3 -4.98 -5.86 10.25
C TRP A 3 -3.86 -5.76 9.21
N LEU A 4 -2.83 -6.62 9.30
CA LEU A 4 -1.73 -6.67 8.32
C LEU A 4 -2.22 -7.11 6.93
N GLU A 5 -3.29 -7.89 6.87
CA GLU A 5 -3.89 -8.33 5.61
C GLU A 5 -4.60 -7.18 4.89
N GLN A 6 -5.16 -6.22 5.62
CA GLN A 6 -5.97 -5.12 5.04
C GLN A 6 -5.14 -4.00 4.41
N VAL A 7 -3.87 -3.84 4.82
CA VAL A 7 -3.04 -2.71 4.37
C VAL A 7 -1.82 -3.14 3.56
N GLY A 8 -1.62 -4.44 3.35
CA GLY A 8 -0.51 -5.00 2.59
C GLY A 8 0.80 -5.13 3.37
N GLN A 9 1.85 -5.61 2.69
CA GLN A 9 3.17 -5.78 3.29
C GLN A 9 3.87 -4.42 3.43
N GLN A 10 4.10 -3.99 4.67
CA GLN A 10 4.84 -2.76 4.97
C GLN A 10 6.35 -2.95 4.77
N ARG A 11 6.99 -1.91 4.25
CA ARG A 11 8.42 -1.85 3.98
C ARG A 11 8.93 -0.43 4.24
N ASP A 12 10.23 -0.32 4.43
CA ASP A 12 10.92 0.96 4.54
C ASP A 12 11.88 1.13 3.36
N TRP A 13 11.87 2.32 2.75
CA TRP A 13 12.81 2.73 1.71
C TRP A 13 13.66 3.89 2.24
N LEU A 14 14.98 3.69 2.28
CA LEU A 14 15.91 4.75 2.63
C LEU A 14 16.25 5.57 1.38
N TRP A 15 15.88 6.84 1.38
CA TRP A 15 16.20 7.77 0.28
C TRP A 15 16.81 9.05 0.81
N ARG A 16 18.05 9.35 0.42
CA ARG A 16 18.80 10.56 0.84
C ARG A 16 18.85 10.75 2.37
N GLY A 17 18.94 9.65 3.11
CA GLY A 17 18.95 9.65 4.59
C GLY A 17 17.56 9.68 5.24
N TRP A 18 16.48 9.77 4.48
CA TRP A 18 15.12 9.74 4.98
C TRP A 18 14.53 8.33 4.87
N GLN A 19 13.98 7.83 5.97
CA GLN A 19 13.22 6.59 5.98
C GLN A 19 11.79 6.87 5.53
N ILE A 20 11.38 6.25 4.41
CA ILE A 20 10.05 6.37 3.83
C ILE A 20 9.33 5.04 4.04
N ARG A 21 8.24 5.05 4.80
CA ARG A 21 7.37 3.88 4.96
C ARG A 21 6.39 3.78 3.82
N TYR A 22 6.25 2.59 3.26
CA TYR A 22 5.26 2.28 2.23
C TYR A 22 4.69 0.89 2.44
N SER A 23 3.56 0.60 1.80
CA SER A 23 2.98 -0.73 1.79
C SER A 23 2.71 -1.22 0.37
N VAL A 24 2.89 -2.51 0.14
CA VAL A 24 2.64 -3.15 -1.15
C VAL A 24 1.64 -4.28 -0.98
N GLY A 25 0.53 -4.20 -1.71
CA GLY A 25 -0.42 -5.29 -1.90
C GLY A 25 -0.38 -5.77 -3.35
N ARG A 26 -0.42 -7.09 -3.57
CA ARG A 26 -0.62 -7.67 -4.90
C ARG A 26 -2.08 -8.05 -5.04
N VAL A 27 -2.80 -7.33 -5.91
CA VAL A 27 -4.14 -7.74 -6.33
C VAL A 27 -3.97 -8.69 -7.50
N LEU A 28 -4.05 -9.99 -7.25
CA LEU A 28 -4.07 -10.99 -8.31
C LEU A 28 -5.49 -11.04 -8.88
N SER A 29 -5.75 -10.28 -9.93
CA SER A 29 -6.97 -10.46 -10.71
C SER A 29 -6.72 -11.52 -11.79
N PRO A 30 -7.43 -12.67 -11.78
CA PRO A 30 -7.33 -13.66 -12.85
C PRO A 30 -7.69 -13.10 -14.22
N GLN A 31 -8.49 -12.02 -14.24
CA GLN A 31 -8.97 -11.36 -15.46
C GLN A 31 -7.99 -10.31 -15.99
N SER A 32 -7.03 -9.86 -15.19
CA SER A 32 -6.06 -8.84 -15.58
C SER A 32 -4.69 -9.08 -14.91
N PRO A 33 -3.93 -10.09 -15.38
CA PRO A 33 -2.64 -10.45 -14.79
C PRO A 33 -1.58 -9.34 -14.93
N ASN A 34 -1.76 -8.41 -15.89
CA ASN A 34 -0.84 -7.31 -16.18
C ASN A 34 -1.48 -5.93 -15.91
N ALA A 35 -2.42 -5.85 -14.96
CA ALA A 35 -3.00 -4.56 -14.58
C ALA A 35 -1.88 -3.57 -14.16
N PRO A 36 -1.95 -2.29 -14.57
CA PRO A 36 -0.96 -1.31 -14.19
C PRO A 36 -0.97 -1.10 -12.66
N PRO A 37 0.19 -0.86 -12.03
CA PRO A 37 0.23 -0.59 -10.60
C PRO A 37 -0.43 0.76 -10.28
N ILE A 38 -1.10 0.81 -9.13
CA ILE A 38 -1.71 2.04 -8.59
C ILE A 38 -0.87 2.52 -7.41
N LEU A 39 -0.54 3.82 -7.39
CA LEU A 39 0.13 4.47 -6.27
C LEU A 39 -0.86 5.37 -5.53
N LEU A 40 -1.07 5.09 -4.23
CA LEU A 40 -1.88 5.90 -3.35
C LEU A 40 -0.97 6.81 -2.52
N LEU A 41 -1.15 8.12 -2.68
CA LEU A 41 -0.41 9.15 -1.94
C LEU A 41 -1.37 9.91 -1.04
N HIS A 42 -1.01 10.09 0.22
CA HIS A 42 -1.82 10.87 1.17
C HIS A 42 -1.22 12.26 1.40
N GLY A 43 -2.06 13.19 1.84
CA GLY A 43 -1.65 14.54 2.24
C GLY A 43 -1.28 14.63 3.73
N PHE A 44 -1.11 15.86 4.20
CA PHE A 44 -0.87 16.17 5.61
C PHE A 44 -2.02 15.67 6.50
N GLY A 45 -1.68 15.09 7.67
CA GLY A 45 -2.65 14.60 8.65
C GLY A 45 -3.25 13.22 8.34
N ALA A 46 -2.90 12.60 7.22
CA ALA A 46 -3.30 11.24 6.86
C ALA A 46 -2.14 10.24 6.97
N ALA A 47 -2.48 8.96 6.93
CA ALA A 47 -1.57 7.81 7.02
C ALA A 47 -2.18 6.60 6.30
N LEU A 48 -1.45 5.47 6.24
CA LEU A 48 -1.83 4.25 5.52
C LEU A 48 -3.25 3.77 5.82
N GLU A 49 -3.69 3.89 7.07
CA GLU A 49 -4.98 3.41 7.57
C GLU A 49 -6.17 4.10 6.89
N HIS A 50 -5.97 5.29 6.32
CA HIS A 50 -7.02 6.02 5.60
C HIS A 50 -7.40 5.30 4.28
N TRP A 51 -6.56 4.39 3.79
CA TRP A 51 -6.81 3.61 2.58
C TRP A 51 -7.39 2.21 2.84
N ARG A 52 -7.68 1.82 4.09
CA ARG A 52 -8.14 0.46 4.44
C ARG A 52 -9.42 0.00 3.73
N HIS A 53 -10.21 0.94 3.20
CA HIS A 53 -11.42 0.65 2.43
C HIS A 53 -11.21 0.79 0.92
N ASN A 54 -10.04 1.26 0.48
CA ASN A 54 -9.66 1.41 -0.92
C ASN A 54 -8.72 0.29 -1.39
N ILE A 55 -7.96 -0.31 -0.47
CA ILE A 55 -7.12 -1.46 -0.73
C ILE A 55 -8.01 -2.71 -0.69
N PRO A 56 -8.11 -3.50 -1.76
CA PRO A 56 -8.88 -4.73 -1.76
C PRO A 56 -8.32 -5.71 -0.73
N VAL A 57 -9.21 -6.34 0.04
CA VAL A 57 -8.89 -7.54 0.84
C VAL A 57 -8.92 -8.79 -0.04
#